data_AF-A0A6C0LVA1-F1
#
_entry.id   AF-A0A6C0LVA1-F1
#
_cell.length_a   1.000
_cell.length_b   1.000
_cell.length_c   1.000
_cell.angle_alpha   90.00
_cell.angle_beta   90.00
_cell.angle_gamma   90.00
#
_symmetry.space_group_name_H-M   'P 1'
#
loop_
_entity.id
_entity.type
_entity.pdbx_description
1 polymer ?
#
loop_
_entity_poly.entity_id
_entity_poly.type
_entity_poly.pdbx_seq_one_letter_code
_entity_poly.pdbx_strand_id
1 'polypeptide(L)'
;MNSSIKFCTESDFDVDRDGNLRVNIPKYSLVMFYSTQCPHCDKMGDVFNALNRRIEGCTFAMINLDENKEIIKKCAGSNIDLSYVPMVVFFANTKPIMIYAGPCELDDLERFVIEVSESYKNDNMNNETKHETTDLRGIKDACMLGDEECLKEKSLENGVQQCYVTLAEAYSDNN
;
A
#
# COMPACT_ATOMS: atom_id res chain seq x y z
N MET A 1 14.74 -20.01 -1.40
CA MET A 1 14.68 -18.55 -1.62
C MET A 1 14.50 -17.91 -0.26
N ASN A 2 15.38 -16.99 0.12
CA ASN A 2 15.30 -16.32 1.43
C ASN A 2 14.26 -15.22 1.33
N SER A 3 13.03 -15.55 1.73
CA SER A 3 11.95 -14.60 1.94
C SER A 3 12.14 -13.95 3.30
N SER A 4 12.15 -12.62 3.34
CA SER A 4 12.16 -11.85 4.58
C SER A 4 11.29 -10.61 4.42
N ILE A 5 10.16 -10.59 5.13
CA ILE A 5 9.39 -9.37 5.32
C ILE A 5 10.20 -8.43 6.21
N LYS A 6 10.31 -7.16 5.81
CA LYS A 6 10.82 -6.09 6.67
C LYS A 6 9.69 -5.61 7.58
N PHE A 7 9.84 -5.80 8.89
CA PHE A 7 8.98 -5.12 9.86
C PHE A 7 9.51 -3.71 10.09
N CYS A 8 8.76 -2.71 9.65
CA CYS A 8 9.08 -1.30 9.78
C CYS A 8 8.60 -0.74 11.12
N THR A 9 9.25 0.33 11.53
CA THR A 9 8.85 1.21 12.62
C THR A 9 8.57 2.61 12.08
N GLU A 10 8.06 3.51 12.93
CA GLU A 10 7.88 4.92 12.58
C GLU A 10 9.14 5.61 12.05
N SER A 11 10.34 5.14 12.42
CA SER A 11 11.62 5.70 11.98
C SER A 11 11.96 5.37 10.52
N ASP A 12 11.32 4.35 9.94
CA ASP A 12 11.46 4.00 8.54
C ASP A 12 10.63 4.94 7.63
N PHE A 13 9.83 5.84 8.20
CA PHE A 13 8.99 6.77 7.46
C PHE A 13 9.28 8.22 7.82
N ASP A 14 9.29 9.07 6.81
CA ASP A 14 9.46 10.51 6.91
C ASP A 14 8.39 11.24 6.08
N VAL A 15 8.25 12.53 6.35
CA VAL A 15 7.40 13.43 5.58
C VAL A 15 8.33 14.42 4.90
N ASP A 16 8.24 14.52 3.58
CA ASP A 16 9.10 15.42 2.83
C ASP A 16 8.65 16.89 2.96
N ARG A 17 9.39 17.79 2.29
CA ARG A 17 9.13 19.24 2.35
C ARG A 17 7.76 19.64 1.80
N ASP A 18 7.17 18.81 0.94
CA ASP A 18 5.88 19.04 0.31
C ASP A 18 4.74 18.38 1.11
N GLY A 19 5.04 17.79 2.28
CA GLY A 19 4.05 17.12 3.11
C GLY A 19 3.75 15.68 2.70
N ASN A 20 4.50 15.10 1.76
CA ASN A 20 4.25 13.73 1.29
C ASN A 20 4.94 12.69 2.17
N LEU A 21 4.25 11.59 2.44
CA LEU A 21 4.85 10.45 3.12
C LEU A 21 5.94 9.82 2.24
N ARG A 22 7.03 9.42 2.87
CA ARG A 22 8.13 8.65 2.29
C ARG A 22 8.41 7.42 3.16
N VAL A 23 8.92 6.37 2.51
CA VAL A 23 9.47 5.21 3.20
C VAL A 23 10.96 5.08 2.86
N ASN A 24 11.80 4.83 3.86
CA ASN A 24 13.25 4.69 3.71
C ASN A 24 13.65 3.33 3.09
N ILE A 25 13.03 3.01 1.95
CA ILE A 25 13.31 1.84 1.13
C ILE A 25 13.56 2.33 -0.32
N PRO A 26 14.80 2.21 -0.83
CA PRO A 26 15.23 2.92 -2.05
C PRO A 26 14.75 2.27 -3.37
N LYS A 27 14.24 1.04 -3.36
CA LYS A 27 13.76 0.32 -4.56
C LYS A 27 12.24 0.28 -4.58
N TYR A 28 11.66 -0.66 -5.34
CA TYR A 28 10.26 -1.00 -5.15
C TYR A 28 10.04 -1.63 -3.79
N SER A 29 8.99 -1.19 -3.14
CA SER A 29 8.49 -1.84 -1.94
C SER A 29 6.98 -1.84 -1.91
N LEU A 30 6.43 -2.96 -1.51
CA LEU A 30 5.04 -3.07 -1.13
C LEU A 30 5.00 -2.95 0.40
N VAL A 31 4.25 -1.97 0.90
CA VAL A 31 4.16 -1.69 2.34
C VAL A 31 2.73 -1.91 2.79
N MET A 32 2.55 -2.74 3.81
CA MET A 32 1.25 -3.01 4.44
C MET A 32 1.18 -2.33 5.81
N PHE A 33 0.22 -1.43 5.98
CA PHE A 33 -0.18 -0.85 7.27
C PHE A 33 -1.27 -1.73 7.87
N TYR A 34 -1.05 -2.25 9.08
CA TYR A 34 -1.94 -3.24 9.69
C TYR A 34 -2.12 -3.03 11.19
N SER A 35 -3.18 -3.61 11.75
CA SER A 35 -3.40 -3.74 13.20
C SER A 35 -3.58 -5.21 13.55
N THR A 36 -3.13 -5.60 14.74
CA THR A 36 -3.34 -6.95 15.31
C THR A 36 -4.78 -7.17 15.77
N GLN A 37 -5.60 -6.12 15.78
CA GLN A 37 -7.02 -6.16 16.14
C GLN A 37 -7.94 -6.23 14.92
N CYS A 38 -7.42 -6.74 13.80
CA CYS A 38 -8.13 -6.75 12.52
C CYS A 38 -7.98 -8.12 11.84
N PRO A 39 -9.06 -8.94 11.78
CA PRO A 39 -9.03 -10.24 11.10
C PRO A 39 -8.69 -10.14 9.60
N HIS A 40 -9.03 -9.02 8.96
CA HIS A 40 -8.66 -8.77 7.56
C HIS A 40 -7.16 -8.54 7.39
N CYS A 41 -6.48 -7.99 8.40
CA CYS A 41 -5.02 -7.86 8.40
C CYS A 41 -4.33 -9.22 8.46
N ASP A 42 -4.87 -10.18 9.20
CA ASP A 42 -4.30 -11.54 9.23
C ASP A 42 -4.42 -12.22 7.86
N LYS A 43 -5.61 -12.17 7.24
CA LYS A 43 -5.83 -12.74 5.90
C LYS A 43 -4.89 -12.10 4.87
N MET A 44 -4.80 -10.77 4.85
CA MET A 44 -3.90 -10.07 3.92
C MET A 44 -2.43 -10.37 4.25
N GLY A 45 -2.07 -10.52 5.52
CA GLY A 45 -0.73 -10.91 5.97
C GLY A 45 -0.29 -12.27 5.41
N ASP A 46 -1.18 -13.25 5.36
CA ASP A 46 -0.90 -14.56 4.74
C ASP A 46 -0.67 -14.44 3.22
N VAL A 47 -1.50 -13.64 2.54
CA VAL A 47 -1.33 -13.35 1.11
C VAL A 47 0.00 -12.65 0.85
N PHE A 48 0.33 -11.64 1.66
CA PHE A 48 1.57 -10.88 1.60
C PHE A 48 2.80 -11.77 1.83
N ASN A 49 2.70 -12.71 2.78
CA ASN A 49 3.70 -13.73 3.06
C ASN A 49 3.93 -14.70 1.90
N ALA A 50 2.85 -15.13 1.24
CA ALA A 50 2.94 -16.00 0.08
C ALA A 50 3.55 -15.25 -1.12
N LEU A 51 3.14 -14.00 -1.34
CA LEU A 51 3.59 -13.21 -2.49
C LEU A 51 5.07 -12.83 -2.42
N ASN A 52 5.60 -12.54 -1.23
CA ASN A 52 7.02 -12.19 -1.06
C ASN A 52 7.98 -13.31 -1.49
N ARG A 53 7.47 -14.55 -1.63
CA ARG A 53 8.23 -15.72 -2.09
C ARG A 53 8.20 -15.87 -3.61
N ARG A 54 7.27 -15.18 -4.30
CA ARG A 54 7.05 -15.23 -5.75
C ARG A 54 7.67 -14.05 -6.49
N ILE A 55 7.63 -12.86 -5.88
CA ILE A 55 8.10 -11.63 -6.52
C ILE A 55 9.53 -11.30 -6.09
N GLU A 56 10.41 -11.19 -7.07
CA GLU A 56 11.76 -10.66 -6.90
C GLU A 56 11.81 -9.15 -7.20
N GLY A 57 12.80 -8.45 -6.65
CA GLY A 57 13.02 -7.02 -6.93
C GLY A 57 12.05 -6.06 -6.24
N CYS A 58 11.09 -6.56 -5.46
CA CYS A 58 10.21 -5.77 -4.60
C CYS A 58 10.47 -6.13 -3.13
N THR A 59 10.65 -5.13 -2.27
CA THR A 59 10.77 -5.33 -0.82
C THR A 59 9.38 -5.38 -0.20
N PHE A 60 9.06 -6.48 0.47
CA PHE A 60 7.82 -6.60 1.23
C PHE A 60 8.04 -6.08 2.65
N ALA A 61 7.26 -5.07 3.04
CA ALA A 61 7.37 -4.44 4.34
C ALA A 61 6.01 -4.32 5.04
N MET A 62 6.01 -4.43 6.36
CA MET A 62 4.81 -4.32 7.18
C MET A 62 5.06 -3.37 8.35
N ILE A 63 4.06 -2.57 8.73
CA ILE A 63 4.09 -1.72 9.92
C ILE A 63 2.84 -1.95 10.77
N ASN A 64 3.07 -2.28 12.04
CA ASN A 64 2.01 -2.48 13.04
C ASN A 64 1.57 -1.12 13.61
N LEU A 65 0.35 -0.69 13.32
CA LEU A 65 -0.22 0.56 13.80
C LEU A 65 -0.50 0.57 15.31
N ASP A 66 -0.66 -0.60 15.94
CA ASP A 66 -0.89 -0.68 17.39
C ASP A 66 0.33 -0.19 18.18
N GLU A 67 1.52 -0.47 17.64
CA GLU A 67 2.83 -0.13 18.22
C GLU A 67 3.41 1.18 17.66
N ASN A 68 2.97 1.61 16.48
CA ASN A 68 3.55 2.72 15.73
C ASN A 68 2.52 3.82 15.44
N LYS A 69 1.77 4.25 16.45
CA LYS A 69 0.61 5.16 16.30
C LYS A 69 0.96 6.53 15.70
N GLU A 70 2.19 7.02 15.82
CA GLU A 70 2.57 8.31 15.23
C GLU A 70 2.58 8.25 13.70
N ILE A 71 2.66 7.05 13.09
CA ILE A 71 2.55 6.94 11.62
C ILE A 71 1.18 7.41 11.14
N ILE A 72 0.11 7.19 11.91
CA ILE A 72 -1.24 7.66 11.58
C ILE A 72 -1.25 9.19 11.48
N LYS A 73 -0.53 9.86 12.39
CA LYS A 73 -0.39 11.33 12.37
C LYS A 73 0.50 11.84 11.23
N LYS A 74 1.56 11.10 10.87
CA LYS A 74 2.41 11.43 9.70
C LYS A 74 1.63 11.30 8.39
N CYS A 75 0.74 10.31 8.30
CA CYS A 75 -0.14 10.14 7.16
C CYS A 75 -1.22 11.23 7.10
N ALA A 76 -1.72 11.69 8.26
CA ALA A 76 -2.72 12.75 8.31
C ALA A 76 -2.23 14.04 7.62
N GLY A 77 -2.91 14.45 6.55
CA GLY A 77 -2.54 15.62 5.75
C GLY A 77 -1.42 15.36 4.74
N SER A 78 -0.98 14.11 4.58
CA SER A 78 -0.08 13.68 3.51
C SER A 78 -0.85 13.22 2.27
N ASN A 79 -0.11 12.72 1.28
CA ASN A 79 -0.67 12.05 0.11
C ASN A 79 -1.27 10.65 0.39
N ILE A 80 -1.11 10.12 1.60
CA ILE A 80 -1.75 8.87 2.03
C ILE A 80 -2.71 9.19 3.18
N ASP A 81 -4.01 9.05 2.94
CA ASP A 81 -5.01 9.09 4.02
C ASP A 81 -5.16 7.69 4.63
N LEU A 82 -4.47 7.45 5.74
CA LEU A 82 -4.53 6.16 6.45
C LEU A 82 -5.80 6.07 7.30
N SER A 83 -6.95 5.80 6.66
CA SER A 83 -8.27 5.74 7.29
C SER A 83 -8.82 4.31 7.51
N TYR A 84 -8.16 3.28 6.94
CA TYR A 84 -8.55 1.87 7.06
C TYR A 84 -7.34 0.93 7.14
N VAL A 85 -7.59 -0.30 7.58
CA VAL A 85 -6.62 -1.41 7.60
C VAL A 85 -7.24 -2.74 7.12
N PRO A 86 -6.46 -3.62 6.47
CA PRO A 86 -5.12 -3.37 5.98
C PRO A 86 -5.11 -2.35 4.83
N MET A 87 -4.15 -1.44 4.84
CA MET A 87 -3.86 -0.58 3.69
C MET A 87 -2.54 -1.04 3.08
N VAL A 88 -2.55 -1.38 1.79
CA VAL A 88 -1.36 -1.83 1.06
C VAL A 88 -1.00 -0.78 0.02
N VAL A 89 0.24 -0.28 0.09
CA VAL A 89 0.71 0.81 -0.77
C VAL A 89 1.98 0.38 -1.48
N PHE A 90 2.02 0.60 -2.79
CA PHE A 90 3.22 0.43 -3.58
C PHE A 90 4.04 1.72 -3.52
N PHE A 91 5.32 1.58 -3.18
CA PHE A 91 6.30 2.64 -3.21
C PHE A 91 7.37 2.35 -4.27
N ALA A 92 7.78 3.40 -4.98
CA ALA A 92 8.92 3.38 -5.87
C ALA A 92 9.89 4.49 -5.50
N ASN A 93 11.16 4.12 -5.28
CA ASN A 93 12.22 5.07 -4.93
C ASN A 93 11.83 5.94 -3.73
N THR A 94 11.40 5.33 -2.62
CA THR A 94 10.89 5.96 -1.39
C THR A 94 9.53 6.66 -1.48
N LYS A 95 8.99 6.87 -2.70
CA LYS A 95 7.77 7.61 -2.93
C LYS A 95 6.57 6.65 -3.06
N PRO A 96 5.45 6.88 -2.35
CA PRO A 96 4.24 6.13 -2.63
C PRO A 96 3.78 6.49 -4.05
N ILE A 97 3.24 5.51 -4.76
CA ILE A 97 2.73 5.71 -6.12
C ILE A 97 1.29 5.25 -6.29
N MET A 98 0.90 4.11 -5.69
CA MET A 98 -0.46 3.55 -5.82
C MET A 98 -0.90 2.84 -4.54
N ILE A 99 -2.20 2.88 -4.28
CA ILE A 99 -2.86 2.12 -3.23
C ILE A 99 -3.50 0.89 -3.86
N TYR A 100 -3.32 -0.28 -3.26
CA TYR A 100 -4.03 -1.48 -3.64
C TYR A 100 -5.48 -1.41 -3.16
N ALA A 101 -6.42 -1.65 -4.07
CA ALA A 101 -7.86 -1.55 -3.82
C ALA A 101 -8.61 -2.85 -4.22
N GLY A 102 -7.88 -3.96 -4.32
CA GLY A 102 -8.42 -5.26 -4.70
C GLY A 102 -8.72 -6.21 -3.53
N PRO A 103 -9.16 -7.43 -3.83
CA PRO A 103 -9.39 -8.52 -2.85
C PRO A 103 -8.14 -8.94 -2.06
N CYS A 104 -8.30 -9.54 -0.87
CA CYS A 104 -7.18 -10.25 -0.20
C CYS A 104 -6.93 -11.62 -0.88
N GLU A 105 -6.57 -11.61 -2.15
CA GLU A 105 -6.29 -12.81 -2.92
C GLU A 105 -4.91 -12.69 -3.57
N LEU A 106 -4.19 -13.81 -3.59
CA LEU A 106 -2.79 -13.83 -4.00
C LEU A 106 -2.58 -13.38 -5.44
N ASP A 107 -3.43 -13.85 -6.36
CA ASP A 107 -3.30 -13.55 -7.78
C ASP A 107 -3.64 -12.09 -8.09
N ASP A 108 -4.55 -11.47 -7.34
CA ASP A 108 -4.90 -10.05 -7.52
C ASP A 108 -3.81 -9.14 -6.98
N LEU A 109 -3.23 -9.45 -5.81
CA LEU A 109 -2.10 -8.69 -5.29
C LEU A 109 -0.83 -8.88 -6.15
N GLU A 110 -0.60 -10.09 -6.68
CA GLU A 110 0.48 -10.38 -7.62
C GLU A 110 0.35 -9.55 -8.90
N ARG A 111 -0.85 -9.53 -9.51
CA ARG A 111 -1.16 -8.72 -10.69
C ARG A 111 -0.90 -7.24 -10.43
N PHE A 112 -1.38 -6.72 -9.30
CA PHE A 112 -1.16 -5.32 -8.91
C PHE A 112 0.33 -4.95 -8.88
N VAL A 113 1.17 -5.75 -8.21
CA VAL A 113 2.61 -5.46 -8.10
C VAL A 113 3.27 -5.49 -9.47
N ILE A 114 2.91 -6.45 -10.33
CA ILE A 114 3.46 -6.57 -11.69
C ILE A 114 3.05 -5.36 -12.53
N GLU A 115 1.75 -5.08 -12.66
CA GLU A 115 1.22 -4.01 -13.51
C GLU A 115 1.73 -2.63 -13.08
N VAL A 116 1.71 -2.33 -11.77
CA VAL A 116 2.22 -1.05 -11.25
C VAL A 116 3.72 -0.92 -11.52
N SER A 117 4.50 -1.99 -11.32
CA SER A 117 5.95 -1.93 -11.54
C SER A 117 6.31 -1.77 -13.02
N GLU A 118 5.56 -2.40 -13.94
CA GLU A 118 5.78 -2.31 -15.38
C GLU A 118 5.40 -0.93 -15.91
N SER A 119 4.23 -0.42 -15.54
CA SER A 119 3.79 0.93 -15.92
C SER A 119 4.77 2.00 -15.41
N TYR A 120 5.21 1.89 -14.15
CA TYR A 120 6.21 2.82 -13.60
C TYR A 120 7.57 2.74 -14.34
N LYS A 121 8.02 1.55 -14.77
CA LYS A 121 9.25 1.42 -15.57
C LYS A 121 9.10 2.08 -16.94
N ASN A 122 8.00 1.81 -17.63
CA ASN A 122 7.75 2.32 -18.98
C ASN A 122 7.71 3.85 -19.00
N ASP A 123 7.03 4.45 -18.03
CA ASP A 123 6.95 5.91 -17.95
C ASP A 123 8.30 6.56 -17.65
N ASN A 124 9.13 5.96 -16.80
CA ASN A 124 10.49 6.46 -16.56
C ASN A 124 11.40 6.31 -17.79
N MET A 125 11.20 5.30 -18.63
CA MET A 125 11.94 5.16 -19.90
C MET A 125 11.50 6.18 -20.96
N ASN A 126 10.22 6.58 -20.94
CA ASN A 126 9.64 7.52 -21.90
C ASN A 126 9.85 9.00 -21.51
N ASN A 127 10.21 9.29 -20.26
CA ASN A 127 10.30 10.64 -19.69
C ASN A 127 11.65 11.37 -19.86
N GLU A 128 12.44 11.04 -20.89
CA GLU A 128 13.45 12.00 -21.39
C GLU A 128 12.81 13.17 -22.18
N THR A 129 11.49 13.20 -22.38
CA THR A 129 10.85 14.28 -23.15
C THR A 129 9.56 14.93 -22.64
N LYS A 130 8.88 14.49 -21.56
CA LYS A 130 7.68 15.18 -21.03
C LYS A 130 7.50 15.02 -19.53
N HIS A 131 7.13 16.13 -18.86
CA HIS A 131 6.94 16.24 -17.41
C HIS A 131 5.47 15.90 -17.07
N GLU A 132 5.06 14.65 -17.29
CA GLU A 132 3.68 14.19 -17.08
C GLU A 132 3.64 13.03 -16.08
N THR A 133 2.66 13.06 -15.19
CA THR A 133 2.39 12.07 -14.14
C THR A 133 2.23 10.67 -14.75
N THR A 134 2.91 9.66 -14.20
CA THR A 134 2.80 8.24 -14.59
C THR A 134 1.34 7.84 -14.84
N ASP A 135 0.99 7.37 -16.03
CA ASP A 135 -0.41 7.05 -16.38
C ASP A 135 -0.79 5.68 -15.81
N LEU A 136 -1.04 5.66 -14.50
CA LEU A 136 -1.46 4.48 -13.76
C LEU A 136 -2.99 4.28 -13.80
N ARG A 137 -3.71 5.11 -14.57
CA ARG A 137 -5.16 5.05 -14.68
C ARG A 137 -5.55 3.80 -15.48
N GLY A 138 -6.35 2.92 -14.88
CA GLY A 138 -6.86 1.71 -15.53
C GLY A 138 -6.28 0.40 -15.00
N ILE A 139 -5.32 0.44 -14.06
CA ILE A 139 -4.96 -0.74 -13.27
C ILE A 139 -6.17 -1.11 -12.40
N LYS A 140 -6.73 -2.30 -12.64
CA LYS A 140 -8.05 -2.70 -12.14
C LYS A 140 -8.18 -2.58 -10.61
N ASP A 141 -7.16 -3.08 -9.91
CA ASP A 141 -7.16 -3.26 -8.46
C ASP A 141 -6.31 -2.19 -7.75
N ALA A 142 -6.22 -0.99 -8.35
CA ALA A 142 -5.40 0.11 -7.85
C ALA A 142 -6.14 1.44 -7.84
N CYS A 143 -5.87 2.26 -6.84
CA CYS A 143 -6.33 3.63 -6.73
C CYS A 143 -5.15 4.60 -6.58
N MET A 144 -5.32 5.80 -7.13
CA MET A 144 -4.35 6.88 -6.98
C MET A 144 -4.29 7.35 -5.52
N LEU A 145 -3.16 7.93 -5.14
CA LEU A 145 -3.01 8.57 -3.84
C LEU A 145 -4.05 9.69 -3.64
N GLY A 146 -4.80 9.64 -2.54
CA GLY A 146 -5.85 10.61 -2.23
C GLY A 146 -7.16 10.46 -3.03
N ASP A 147 -7.28 9.44 -3.89
CA ASP A 147 -8.51 9.16 -4.62
C ASP A 147 -9.48 8.33 -3.77
N GLU A 148 -10.15 9.03 -2.85
CA GLU A 148 -11.16 8.42 -1.98
C GLU A 148 -12.35 7.85 -2.74
N GLU A 149 -12.69 8.43 -3.90
CA GLU A 149 -13.83 7.99 -4.72
C GLU A 149 -13.53 6.62 -5.32
N CYS A 150 -12.35 6.43 -5.92
CA CYS A 150 -11.90 5.14 -6.41
C CYS A 150 -11.94 4.05 -5.32
N LEU A 151 -11.43 4.36 -4.13
CA LEU A 151 -11.43 3.40 -3.02
C LEU A 151 -12.85 2.99 -2.59
N LYS A 152 -13.78 3.97 -2.55
CA LYS A 152 -15.19 3.70 -2.26
C LYS A 152 -15.83 2.86 -3.37
N GLU A 153 -15.66 3.23 -4.63
CA GLU A 153 -16.21 2.50 -5.79
C GLU A 153 -15.74 1.05 -5.84
N LYS A 154 -14.43 0.80 -5.71
CA LYS A 154 -13.86 -0.56 -5.72
C LYS A 154 -14.35 -1.43 -4.57
N SER A 155 -14.73 -0.81 -3.47
CA SER A 155 -15.33 -1.49 -2.32
C SER A 155 -16.78 -1.91 -2.57
N LEU A 156 -17.50 -1.22 -3.47
CA LEU A 156 -18.88 -1.52 -3.86
C LEU A 156 -18.96 -2.47 -5.07
N GLU A 157 -18.10 -2.29 -6.08
CA GLU A 157 -18.13 -3.02 -7.35
C GLU A 157 -17.84 -4.52 -7.22
N ASN A 158 -16.95 -4.88 -6.31
CA ASN A 158 -16.40 -6.23 -6.34
C ASN A 158 -17.37 -7.30 -5.82
N GLY A 159 -18.38 -6.98 -5.00
CA GLY A 159 -19.20 -8.02 -4.32
C GLY A 159 -18.37 -9.03 -3.50
N VAL A 160 -17.06 -8.77 -3.39
CA VAL A 160 -16.06 -9.52 -2.65
C VAL A 160 -16.13 -9.04 -1.22
N GLN A 161 -16.04 -9.97 -0.27
CA GLN A 161 -15.87 -9.68 1.15
C GLN A 161 -14.89 -8.51 1.32
N GLN A 162 -15.37 -7.38 1.87
CA GLN A 162 -14.52 -6.21 2.13
C GLN A 162 -13.27 -6.68 2.87
N CYS A 163 -12.12 -6.37 2.28
CA CYS A 163 -10.82 -6.83 2.74
C CYS A 163 -10.10 -5.77 3.56
N TYR A 164 -10.90 -4.96 4.24
CA TYR A 164 -10.49 -3.87 5.11
C TYR A 164 -11.61 -3.55 6.10
N VAL A 165 -11.24 -2.87 7.17
CA VAL A 165 -12.11 -2.18 8.12
C VAL A 165 -11.54 -0.80 8.35
N THR A 166 -12.39 0.17 8.70
CA THR A 166 -11.92 1.50 9.10
C THR A 166 -11.05 1.40 10.36
N LEU A 167 -10.16 2.36 10.57
CA LEU A 167 -9.40 2.44 11.83
C LEU A 167 -10.33 2.56 13.04
N ALA A 168 -11.46 3.25 12.90
CA ALA A 168 -12.45 3.36 13.95
C ALA A 168 -12.97 1.97 14.35
N GLU A 169 -13.39 1.15 13.38
CA GLU A 169 -13.86 -0.22 13.62
C GLU A 169 -12.76 -1.10 14.23
N ALA A 170 -11.53 -1.05 13.71
CA ALA A 170 -10.40 -1.82 14.24
C ALA A 170 -10.06 -1.50 15.71
N TYR A 171 -10.35 -0.29 16.18
CA TYR A 171 -10.09 0.13 17.56
C TYR A 171 -11.34 0.22 18.45
N SER A 172 -12.53 -0.06 17.92
CA SER A 172 -13.80 0.09 18.65
C SER A 172 -13.98 -0.89 19.81
N ASP A 173 -13.30 -2.04 19.79
CA ASP A 173 -13.44 -3.09 20.82
C ASP A 173 -12.64 -2.84 22.11
N ASN A 174 -11.99 -1.67 22.26
CA ASN A 174 -11.19 -1.30 23.45
C ASN A 174 -11.92 -0.39 24.46
N ASN A 175 -13.25 -0.33 24.44
CA ASN A 175 -14.03 0.48 25.38
C ASN A 175 -15.09 -0.33 26.13
#